data_AF-A0A7C7JT48-F1
#
_entry.id   AF-A0A7C7JT48-F1
#
_cell.length_a   1.000
_cell.length_b   1.000
_cell.length_c   1.000
_cell.angle_alpha   90.00
_cell.angle_beta   90.00
_cell.angle_gamma   90.00
#
_symmetry.space_group_name_H-M   'P 1'
#
loop_
_entity.id
_entity.type
_entity.pdbx_description
1 polymer ?
#
loop_
_entity_poly.entity_id
_entity_poly.type
_entity_poly.pdbx_seq_one_letter_code
_entity_poly.pdbx_strand_id
1 'polypeptide(L)'
;MRERVGHFRKVPYMGVIWVVAEAAKRGFWNGNPDWCNLGQGQPEIGEMPGAPERIRSVTIEPEDQAYGPINGTDEMRQAVADHYNRLYRQGKKQYT
;
A
#
# COMPACT_ATOMS: atom_id res chain seq x y z
N MET A 1 39.44 18.86 0.71
CA MET A 1 38.21 18.08 0.93
C MET A 1 37.03 19.01 0.74
N ARG A 2 36.13 18.75 -0.22
CA ARG A 2 34.91 19.55 -0.37
C ARG A 2 33.88 19.08 0.67
N GLU A 3 33.48 19.96 1.57
CA GLU A 3 32.33 19.75 2.45
C GLU A 3 31.08 19.55 1.59
N ARG A 4 30.38 18.44 1.81
CA ARG A 4 29.09 18.16 1.16
C ARG A 4 28.02 19.06 1.80
N VAL A 5 27.59 20.07 1.06
CA VAL A 5 26.39 20.85 1.35
C VAL A 5 25.19 19.90 1.55
N GLY A 6 24.41 20.14 2.60
CA GLY A 6 23.20 19.37 2.92
C GLY A 6 22.09 19.65 1.90
N HIS A 7 22.03 18.86 0.83
CA HIS A 7 21.00 18.98 -0.22
C HIS A 7 19.64 18.40 0.21
N PHE A 8 19.57 17.73 1.36
CA PHE A 8 18.34 17.19 1.91
C PHE A 8 17.89 18.01 3.12
N ARG A 9 16.66 18.50 3.06
CA ARG A 9 16.01 19.14 4.22
C ARG A 9 15.59 18.06 5.21
N LYS A 10 16.00 18.20 6.48
CA LYS A 10 15.39 17.43 7.57
C LYS A 10 13.93 17.86 7.71
N VAL A 11 13.01 16.94 7.45
CA VAL A 11 11.58 17.16 7.68
C VAL A 11 11.20 16.40 8.95
N PRO A 12 10.67 17.08 9.99
CA PRO A 12 10.20 16.39 11.18
C PRO A 12 9.04 15.47 10.82
N TYR A 13 8.73 14.48 11.67
CA TYR A 13 7.47 13.75 11.54
C TYR A 13 6.31 14.74 11.57
N MET A 14 5.37 14.58 10.63
CA MET A 14 4.18 15.44 10.50
C MET A 14 2.92 14.59 10.48
N GLY A 15 1.80 15.20 10.89
CA GLY A 15 0.48 14.57 10.86
C GLY A 15 0.43 13.27 11.66
N VAL A 16 -0.18 12.24 11.08
CA VAL A 16 -0.39 10.93 11.72
C VAL A 16 0.92 10.31 12.24
N ILE A 17 2.03 10.49 11.53
CA ILE A 17 3.32 9.90 11.94
C ILE A 17 3.81 10.53 13.24
N TRP A 18 3.65 11.84 13.40
CA TRP A 18 4.02 12.53 14.63
C TRP A 18 3.16 12.07 15.82
N VAL A 19 1.85 11.97 15.62
CA VAL A 19 0.91 11.54 16.67
C VAL A 19 1.22 10.11 17.11
N VAL A 20 1.44 9.19 16.18
CA VAL A 20 1.79 7.80 16.50
C VAL A 20 3.14 7.72 17.21
N ALA A 21 4.14 8.52 16.82
CA ALA A 21 5.43 8.56 17.51
C ALA A 21 5.31 9.07 18.96
N GLU A 22 4.48 10.08 19.21
CA GLU A 22 4.21 10.59 20.56
C GLU A 22 3.37 9.62 21.41
N ALA A 23 2.43 8.91 20.79
CA ALA A 23 1.66 7.86 21.45
C ALA A 23 2.57 6.68 21.84
N ALA A 24 3.48 6.27 20.97
CA ALA A 24 4.41 5.17 21.23
C ALA A 24 5.29 5.45 22.46
N LYS A 25 5.74 6.71 22.65
CA LYS A 25 6.46 7.16 23.86
C LYS A 25 5.63 7.00 25.15
N ARG A 26 4.31 6.88 25.03
CA ARG A 26 3.34 6.72 26.14
C ARG A 26 2.83 5.29 26.25
N GLY A 27 3.45 4.33 25.55
CA GLY A 27 3.11 2.91 25.63
C GLY A 27 2.11 2.41 24.59
N PHE A 28 1.74 3.24 23.61
CA PHE A 28 0.95 2.76 22.46
C PHE A 28 1.75 1.78 21.59
N TRP A 29 1.07 0.74 21.11
CA TRP A 29 1.52 -0.16 20.06
C TRP A 29 0.30 -0.70 19.30
N ASN A 30 0.50 -1.14 18.05
CA ASN A 30 -0.61 -1.62 17.21
C ASN A 30 -1.20 -2.93 17.75
N GLY A 31 -2.44 -2.87 18.24
CA GLY A 31 -3.13 -3.99 18.88
C GLY A 31 -3.26 -3.84 20.41
N ASN A 32 -2.78 -2.74 21.00
CA ASN A 32 -2.99 -2.45 22.41
C ASN A 32 -4.50 -2.30 22.70
N PRO A 33 -5.10 -3.11 23.61
CA PRO A 33 -6.54 -3.10 23.86
C PRO A 33 -7.03 -1.82 24.56
N ASP A 34 -6.14 -1.08 25.23
CA ASP A 34 -6.47 0.15 25.96
C ASP A 34 -6.41 1.39 25.07
N TRP A 35 -5.98 1.24 23.81
CA TRP A 35 -5.79 2.34 22.87
C TRP A 35 -6.55 2.11 21.57
N CYS A 36 -7.12 3.18 21.02
CA CYS A 36 -7.75 3.17 19.69
C CYS A 36 -6.98 4.08 18.73
N ASN A 37 -6.56 3.55 17.59
CA ASN A 37 -5.88 4.30 16.54
C ASN A 37 -6.87 4.67 15.42
N LEU A 38 -7.25 5.95 15.38
CA LEU A 38 -8.16 6.51 14.36
C LEU A 38 -7.43 7.39 13.34
N GLY A 39 -6.11 7.42 13.37
CA GLY A 39 -5.30 8.29 12.50
C GLY A 39 -4.79 7.59 11.26
N GLN A 40 -4.42 6.31 11.36
CA GLN A 40 -3.91 5.54 10.24
C GLN A 40 -5.07 4.95 9.44
N GLY A 41 -5.08 5.15 8.12
CA GLY A 41 -6.05 4.54 7.19
C GLY A 41 -5.81 3.04 6.93
N GLN A 42 -5.34 2.30 7.94
CA GLN A 42 -5.10 0.86 7.80
C GLN A 42 -6.45 0.12 7.79
N PRO A 43 -6.72 -0.71 6.77
CA PRO A 43 -7.94 -1.51 6.73
C PRO A 43 -7.89 -2.70 7.71
N GLU A 44 -9.03 -3.35 7.92
CA GLU A 44 -9.12 -4.60 8.67
C GLU A 44 -8.28 -5.72 8.02
N ILE A 45 -7.49 -6.41 8.84
CA ILE A 45 -6.51 -7.42 8.41
C ILE A 45 -7.00 -8.86 8.64
N GLY A 46 -8.02 -9.06 9.48
CA GLY A 46 -8.62 -10.34 9.79
C GLY A 46 -9.64 -10.82 8.75
N GLU A 47 -10.15 -12.03 8.93
CA GLU A 47 -11.30 -12.50 8.14
C GLU A 47 -12.53 -11.63 8.46
N MET A 48 -13.29 -11.28 7.42
CA MET A 48 -14.49 -10.47 7.56
C MET A 48 -15.70 -11.29 7.11
N PRO A 49 -16.80 -11.32 7.88
CA PRO A 49 -18.02 -12.01 7.47
C PRO A 49 -18.49 -11.55 6.07
N GLY A 50 -18.64 -12.50 5.15
CA GLY A 50 -19.07 -12.25 3.77
C GLY A 50 -17.98 -11.78 2.81
N ALA A 51 -16.74 -11.57 3.26
CA ALA A 51 -15.62 -11.31 2.37
C ALA A 51 -15.11 -12.61 1.71
N PRO A 52 -14.54 -12.55 0.50
CA PRO A 52 -13.84 -13.67 -0.11
C PRO A 52 -12.68 -14.16 0.76
N GLU A 53 -12.30 -15.43 0.60
CA GLU A 53 -11.12 -15.98 1.26
C GLU A 53 -9.86 -15.19 0.88
N ARG A 54 -9.00 -14.95 1.88
CA ARG A 54 -7.74 -14.25 1.67
C ARG A 54 -6.74 -15.18 0.98
N ILE A 55 -6.09 -14.69 -0.07
CA ILE A 55 -4.97 -15.40 -0.71
C ILE A 55 -3.78 -15.39 0.27
N ARG A 56 -3.37 -16.56 0.75
CA ARG A 56 -2.27 -16.71 1.73
C ARG A 56 -0.95 -17.12 1.11
N SER A 57 -0.97 -17.63 -0.13
CA SER A 57 0.21 -18.10 -0.84
C SER A 57 0.12 -17.77 -2.33
N VAL A 58 1.25 -17.43 -2.91
CA VAL A 58 1.46 -17.36 -4.36
C VAL A 58 2.73 -18.15 -4.66
N THR A 59 2.72 -18.93 -5.73
CA THR A 59 3.93 -19.60 -6.23
C THR A 59 4.72 -18.59 -7.05
N ILE A 60 6.01 -18.49 -6.78
CA ILE A 60 6.95 -17.63 -7.51
C ILE A 60 7.93 -18.57 -8.20
N GLU A 61 7.88 -18.62 -9.52
CA GLU A 61 8.78 -19.41 -10.33
C GLU A 61 10.12 -18.64 -10.54
N PRO A 62 11.21 -19.31 -10.93
CA PRO A 62 12.49 -18.64 -11.18
C PRO A 62 12.38 -17.45 -12.14
N GLU A 63 11.54 -17.55 -13.17
CA GLU A 63 11.33 -16.51 -14.18
C GLU A 63 10.65 -15.26 -13.61
N ASP A 64 9.82 -15.39 -12.58
CA ASP A 64 9.16 -14.27 -11.90
C ASP A 64 10.15 -13.36 -11.16
N GLN A 65 11.37 -13.84 -10.92
CA GLN A 65 12.44 -13.06 -10.29
C GLN A 65 13.23 -12.19 -11.28
N ALA A 66 12.97 -12.34 -12.58
CA ALA A 66 13.63 -11.55 -13.61
C ALA A 66 13.10 -10.10 -13.62
N TYR A 67 13.85 -9.19 -14.25
CA TYR A 67 13.35 -7.85 -14.51
C TYR A 67 12.10 -7.91 -15.39
N GLY A 68 11.03 -7.27 -14.93
CA GLY A 68 9.84 -7.03 -15.72
C GLY A 68 10.02 -5.86 -16.70
N PRO A 69 9.07 -5.69 -17.65
CA PRO A 69 9.03 -4.52 -18.52
C PRO A 69 8.88 -3.22 -17.72
N ILE A 70 9.45 -2.12 -18.21
CA ILE A 70 9.44 -0.79 -17.55
C ILE A 70 8.02 -0.33 -17.20
N ASN A 71 7.04 -0.64 -18.05
CA ASN A 71 5.65 -0.22 -17.89
C ASN A 71 4.77 -1.28 -17.21
N GLY A 72 5.34 -2.40 -16.74
CA GLY A 72 4.60 -3.59 -16.32
C GLY A 72 4.26 -4.53 -17.49
N THR A 73 3.86 -5.77 -17.15
CA THR A 73 3.52 -6.79 -18.16
C THR A 73 2.22 -6.44 -18.88
N ASP A 74 2.07 -6.95 -20.10
CA ASP A 74 0.89 -6.67 -20.94
C ASP A 74 -0.37 -7.21 -20.27
N GLU A 75 -0.27 -8.39 -19.65
CA GLU A 75 -1.34 -9.06 -18.92
C GLU A 75 -1.79 -8.25 -17.70
N MET A 76 -0.84 -7.69 -16.95
CA MET A 76 -1.15 -6.86 -15.77
C MET A 76 -1.83 -5.56 -16.19
N ARG A 77 -1.34 -4.90 -17.24
CA ARG A 77 -1.95 -3.68 -17.77
C ARG A 77 -3.37 -3.93 -18.27
N GLN A 78 -3.59 -5.01 -19.02
CA GLN A 78 -4.91 -5.40 -19.50
C GLN A 78 -5.86 -5.75 -18.34
N ALA A 79 -5.40 -6.49 -17.34
CA ALA A 79 -6.22 -6.84 -16.17
C ALA A 79 -6.68 -5.60 -15.39
N VAL A 80 -5.82 -4.58 -15.28
CA VAL A 80 -6.18 -3.29 -14.68
C VAL A 80 -7.23 -2.57 -15.54
N ALA A 81 -7.02 -2.50 -16.86
CA ALA A 81 -7.97 -1.89 -17.78
C ALA A 81 -9.35 -2.57 -17.69
N ASP A 82 -9.39 -3.90 -17.72
CA ASP A 82 -10.61 -4.70 -17.62
C ASP A 82 -11.36 -4.50 -16.29
N HIS A 83 -10.62 -4.39 -15.18
CA HIS A 83 -11.19 -4.11 -13.87
C HIS A 83 -11.93 -2.76 -13.87
N TYR A 84 -11.28 -1.70 -14.34
CA TYR A 84 -11.88 -0.37 -14.42
C TYR A 84 -13.00 -0.30 -15.46
N ASN A 85 -12.86 -1.00 -16.56
CA ASN A 85 -13.85 -1.09 -17.61
C ASN A 85 -15.17 -1.65 -17.08
N ARG A 86 -15.08 -2.78 -16.37
CA ARG A 86 -16.22 -3.46 -15.73
C ARG A 86 -16.94 -2.57 -14.73
N LEU A 87 -16.19 -1.88 -13.86
CA LEU A 87 -16.77 -1.11 -12.76
C LEU A 87 -17.27 0.28 -13.18
N TYR A 88 -16.60 0.93 -14.13
CA TYR A 88 -16.76 2.38 -14.34
C TYR A 88 -16.95 2.82 -15.80
N ARG A 89 -16.77 1.92 -16.79
CA ARG A 89 -16.83 2.27 -18.21
C ARG A 89 -17.98 1.64 -18.99
N GLN A 90 -18.99 1.07 -18.34
CA GLN A 90 -20.20 0.62 -19.04
C GLN A 90 -20.83 1.80 -19.82
N GLY A 91 -21.06 1.61 -21.12
CA GLY A 91 -21.58 2.65 -22.02
C GLY A 91 -20.58 3.78 -22.38
N LYS A 92 -19.29 3.65 -22.03
CA LYS A 92 -18.23 4.63 -22.34
C LYS A 92 -17.12 3.98 -23.17
N LYS A 93 -16.20 4.81 -23.72
CA LYS A 93 -14.98 4.29 -24.38
C LYS A 93 -14.16 3.45 -23.41
N GLN A 94 -13.79 2.23 -23.76
CA GLN A 94 -13.02 1.35 -22.88
C GLN A 94 -11.55 1.79 -22.79
N TYR A 95 -10.91 1.52 -21.65
CA TYR A 95 -9.45 1.57 -21.49
C TYR A 95 -8.78 0.34 -22.09
N THR A 96 -7.49 0.48 -22.40
CA THR A 96 -6.59 -0.53 -22.96
C THR A 96 -5.25 -0.46 -22.24
#